data_AF-A0A2M8D3S2-F1
#
_entry.id   AF-A0A2M8D3S2-F1
#
_cell.length_a   1.000
_cell.length_b   1.000
_cell.length_c   1.000
_cell.angle_alpha   90.00
_cell.angle_beta   90.00
_cell.angle_gamma   90.00
#
_symmetry.space_group_name_H-M   'P 1'
#
loop_
_entity.id
_entity.type
_entity.pdbx_description
1 polymer ?
#
loop_
_entity_poly.entity_id
_entity_poly.type
_entity_poly.pdbx_seq_one_letter_code
_entity_poly.pdbx_strand_id
1 'polypeptide(L)'
;MMCMAWLFPGLGHYLLGQKRRACVLGGIIVFMYVYGIYLHGQVYTPGDENVLFQWGALVELGLGPLYVALALTPYSAGIVKSFTFEFGTSFLITAAVLNYFAIIDVMDVIRGRHEVEKGVPVNSEE
;
A
#
# COMPACT_ATOMS: atom_id res chain seq x y z
N MET A 1 3.38 11.58 12.51
CA MET A 1 2.72 10.25 12.50
C MET A 1 2.39 9.77 11.09
N MET A 2 1.86 10.62 10.19
CA MET A 2 1.51 10.21 8.81
C MET A 2 2.67 9.70 7.96
N CYS A 3 3.87 10.31 8.02
CA CYS A 3 5.03 9.80 7.28
C CYS A 3 5.46 8.39 7.73
N MET A 4 5.22 8.03 8.99
CA MET A 4 5.53 6.71 9.54
C MET A 4 4.50 5.64 9.13
N ALA A 5 3.25 6.07 8.90
CA ALA A 5 2.19 5.20 8.36
C ALA A 5 2.43 4.89 6.87
N TRP A 6 3.08 5.80 6.13
CA TRP A 6 3.54 5.54 4.76
C TRP A 6 4.79 4.65 4.70
N LEU A 7 5.66 4.73 5.72
CA LEU A 7 6.94 4.02 5.73
C LEU A 7 6.83 2.51 5.93
N PHE A 8 5.78 1.98 6.56
CA PHE A 8 5.61 0.54 6.68
C PHE A 8 4.13 0.18 6.70
N PRO A 9 3.72 -0.82 5.90
CA PRO A 9 2.37 -1.33 5.95
C PRO A 9 2.07 -1.87 7.35
N GLY A 10 1.09 -1.25 8.02
CA GLY A 10 0.67 -1.60 9.37
C GLY A 10 1.35 -0.84 10.53
N LEU A 11 2.41 -0.04 10.31
CA LEU A 11 3.02 0.72 11.42
C LEU A 11 2.08 1.78 12.00
N GLY A 12 1.24 2.42 11.16
CA GLY A 12 0.27 3.41 11.64
C GLY A 12 -0.69 2.85 12.70
N HIS A 13 -1.18 1.61 12.51
CA HIS A 13 -2.03 0.93 13.48
C HIS A 13 -1.27 0.45 14.72
N TYR A 14 0.01 0.08 14.56
CA TYR A 14 0.85 -0.30 15.70
C TYR A 14 1.07 0.89 16.65
N LEU A 15 1.34 2.08 16.10
CA LEU A 15 1.44 3.32 16.88
C LEU A 15 0.11 3.72 17.56
N LEU A 16 -1.03 3.35 16.98
CA LEU A 16 -2.36 3.58 17.56
C LEU A 16 -2.81 2.53 18.59
N GLY A 17 -1.93 1.56 18.93
CA GLY A 17 -2.22 0.47 19.87
C GLY A 17 -3.06 -0.67 19.31
N GLN A 18 -3.46 -0.61 18.04
CA GLN A 18 -4.34 -1.59 17.38
C GLN A 18 -3.52 -2.71 16.72
N LYS A 19 -2.75 -3.44 17.54
CA LYS A 19 -1.79 -4.47 17.09
C LYS A 19 -2.40 -5.55 16.18
N ARG A 20 -3.66 -5.95 16.42
CA ARG A 20 -4.36 -6.95 15.60
C ARG A 20 -4.57 -6.46 14.17
N ARG A 21 -5.07 -5.23 13.99
CA ARG A 21 -5.32 -4.65 12.66
C ARG A 21 -4.01 -4.42 11.91
N ALA A 22 -2.99 -3.93 12.62
CA ALA A 22 -1.63 -3.78 12.08
C ALA A 22 -1.09 -5.09 11.50
N CYS A 23 -1.18 -6.17 12.28
CA CYS A 23 -0.63 -7.47 11.89
C CYS A 23 -1.38 -8.10 10.72
N VAL A 24 -2.71 -8.00 10.69
CA VAL A 24 -3.52 -8.58 9.61
C VAL A 24 -3.30 -7.83 8.30
N LEU A 25 -3.43 -6.50 8.30
CA LEU A 25 -3.25 -5.70 7.07
C LEU A 25 -1.80 -5.71 6.59
N GLY A 26 -0.84 -5.51 7.49
CA GLY A 26 0.58 -5.59 7.14
C GLY A 26 0.96 -6.98 6.61
N GLY A 27 0.44 -8.05 7.23
CA GLY A 27 0.66 -9.42 6.79
C GLY A 27 0.11 -9.68 5.38
N ILE A 28 -1.11 -9.23 5.09
CA ILE A 28 -1.72 -9.38 3.75
C ILE A 28 -0.92 -8.58 2.70
N ILE A 29 -0.55 -7.34 2.98
CA ILE A 29 0.22 -6.50 2.04
C ILE A 29 1.57 -7.14 1.73
N VAL A 30 2.30 -7.59 2.76
CA VAL A 30 3.59 -8.28 2.57
C VAL A 30 3.40 -9.59 1.81
N PHE A 31 2.37 -10.37 2.12
CA PHE A 31 2.05 -11.60 1.40
C PHE A 31 1.79 -11.33 -0.08
N MET A 32 0.93 -10.38 -0.42
CA MET A 32 0.62 -10.02 -1.81
C MET A 32 1.84 -9.48 -2.54
N TYR A 33 2.69 -8.70 -1.87
CA TYR A 33 3.94 -8.22 -2.43
C TYR A 33 4.90 -9.36 -2.77
N VAL A 34 5.17 -10.26 -1.83
CA VAL A 34 6.06 -11.42 -2.04
C VAL A 34 5.50 -12.35 -3.11
N TYR A 35 4.19 -12.60 -3.10
CA TYR A 35 3.53 -13.45 -4.09
C TYR A 35 3.52 -12.81 -5.48
N GLY A 36 3.35 -11.49 -5.57
CA GLY A 36 3.45 -10.74 -6.82
C GLY A 36 4.82 -10.88 -7.47
N ILE A 37 5.91 -10.79 -6.68
CA ILE A 37 7.28 -11.04 -7.15
C ILE A 37 7.45 -12.50 -7.58
N TYR A 38 6.95 -13.45 -6.79
CA TYR A 38 7.02 -14.88 -7.11
C TYR A 38 6.33 -15.22 -8.44
N LEU A 39 5.23 -14.53 -8.76
CA LEU A 39 4.51 -14.66 -10.02
C LEU A 39 5.16 -13.89 -11.19
N HIS A 40 6.34 -13.31 -10.98
CA HIS A 40 7.09 -12.52 -11.94
C HIS A 40 6.41 -11.21 -12.36
N GLY A 41 5.61 -10.61 -11.49
CA GLY A 41 5.02 -9.29 -11.73
C GLY A 41 6.06 -8.20 -11.93
N GLN A 42 5.71 -7.18 -12.71
CA GLN A 42 6.52 -5.97 -12.87
C GLN A 42 6.06 -4.88 -11.92
N VAL A 43 6.97 -3.95 -11.63
CA VAL A 43 6.69 -2.67 -10.99
C VAL A 43 6.87 -1.58 -12.03
N TYR A 44 5.90 -0.67 -12.11
CA TYR A 44 5.94 0.50 -12.95
C TYR A 44 6.96 1.51 -12.41
N THR A 45 7.97 1.80 -13.22
CA THR A 45 8.96 2.85 -12.96
C THR A 45 8.65 4.11 -13.77
N PRO A 46 8.75 5.31 -13.18
CA PRO A 46 8.58 6.57 -13.90
C PRO A 46 9.79 6.80 -14.83
N GLY A 47 9.73 6.21 -16.01
CA GLY A 47 10.74 6.33 -17.07
C GLY A 47 10.18 6.13 -18.48
N ASP A 48 8.95 5.64 -18.59
CA ASP A 48 8.26 5.47 -19.87
C ASP A 48 7.49 6.75 -20.29
N GLU A 49 7.46 6.98 -21.60
CA GLU A 49 6.70 8.07 -22.23
C GLU A 49 5.18 7.86 -22.11
N ASN A 50 4.76 6.64 -21.77
CA ASN A 50 3.37 6.26 -21.60
C ASN A 50 2.80 6.82 -20.30
N VAL A 51 1.80 7.71 -20.42
CA VAL A 51 1.08 8.31 -19.29
C VAL A 51 0.51 7.25 -18.34
N LEU A 52 0.01 6.12 -18.86
CA LEU A 52 -0.53 5.03 -18.05
C LEU A 52 0.53 4.41 -17.11
N PHE A 53 1.78 4.29 -17.58
CA PHE A 53 2.89 3.78 -16.77
C PHE A 53 3.24 4.74 -15.63
N GLN A 54 3.15 6.06 -15.88
CA GLN A 54 3.38 7.07 -14.84
C GLN A 54 2.30 7.03 -13.75
N TRP A 55 1.03 6.85 -14.15
CA TRP A 55 -0.06 6.65 -13.18
C TRP A 55 0.07 5.33 -12.43
N GLY A 56 0.48 4.25 -13.10
CA GLY A 56 0.78 2.97 -12.45
C GLY A 56 1.88 3.11 -11.40
N ALA A 57 2.96 3.80 -11.74
CA ALA A 57 4.05 4.10 -10.81
C ALA A 57 3.56 4.91 -9.61
N LEU A 58 2.67 5.90 -9.82
CA LEU A 58 2.07 6.67 -8.74
C LEU A 58 1.26 5.79 -7.78
N VAL A 59 0.49 4.84 -8.31
CA VAL A 59 -0.26 3.88 -7.49
C VAL A 59 0.70 3.00 -6.70
N GLU A 60 1.77 2.51 -7.32
CA GLU A 60 2.74 1.62 -6.67
C GLU A 60 3.64 2.33 -5.66
N LEU A 61 3.79 3.65 -5.70
CA LEU A 61 4.37 4.42 -4.59
C LEU A 61 3.59 4.21 -3.27
N GLY A 62 2.36 3.71 -3.34
CA GLY A 62 1.59 3.24 -2.20
C GLY A 62 2.30 2.13 -1.42
N LEU A 63 3.13 1.29 -2.04
CA LEU A 63 3.95 0.28 -1.34
C LEU A 63 5.04 0.90 -0.45
N GLY A 64 5.37 2.19 -0.62
CA GLY A 64 6.37 2.89 0.18
C GLY A 64 7.76 2.25 0.02
N PRO A 65 8.45 1.84 1.10
CA PRO A 65 9.79 1.26 0.98
C PRO A 65 9.84 -0.08 0.26
N LEU A 66 8.73 -0.83 0.24
CA LEU A 66 8.66 -2.09 -0.52
C LEU A 66 8.78 -1.81 -2.03
N TYR A 67 8.22 -0.69 -2.52
CA TYR A 67 8.42 -0.26 -3.90
C TYR A 67 9.89 -0.03 -4.20
N VAL A 68 10.58 0.76 -3.37
CA VAL A 68 12.00 1.07 -3.56
C VAL A 68 12.85 -0.20 -3.48
N ALA A 69 12.54 -1.11 -2.55
CA ALA A 69 13.23 -2.38 -2.43
C ALA A 69 13.13 -3.23 -3.69
N LEU A 70 11.95 -3.31 -4.33
CA LEU A 70 11.77 -4.05 -5.58
C LEU A 70 12.38 -3.31 -6.77
N ALA A 71 12.17 -1.99 -6.86
CA ALA A 71 12.64 -1.14 -7.96
C ALA A 71 14.16 -1.16 -8.13
N LEU A 72 14.92 -1.29 -7.02
CA LEU A 72 16.38 -1.41 -7.03
C LEU A 72 16.89 -2.79 -7.46
N THR A 73 16.02 -3.79 -7.55
CA THR A 73 16.39 -5.15 -7.98
C THR A 73 16.13 -5.33 -9.48
N PRO A 74 16.84 -6.26 -10.15
CA PRO A 74 16.56 -6.60 -11.54
C PRO A 74 15.19 -7.26 -11.74
N TYR A 75 14.49 -7.64 -10.66
CA TYR A 75 13.15 -8.23 -10.71
C TYR A 75 12.05 -7.20 -10.98
N SER A 76 12.35 -5.90 -10.92
CA SER A 76 11.37 -4.82 -11.14
C SER A 76 10.73 -4.85 -12.53
N ALA A 77 11.45 -5.29 -13.56
CA ALA A 77 10.92 -5.39 -14.92
C ALA A 77 9.98 -6.60 -15.13
N GLY A 78 9.91 -7.53 -14.17
CA GLY A 78 9.16 -8.78 -14.28
C GLY A 78 9.63 -9.68 -15.44
N ILE A 79 8.90 -10.78 -15.69
CA ILE A 79 9.15 -11.68 -16.82
C ILE A 79 7.90 -11.75 -17.69
N VAL A 80 7.82 -10.87 -18.69
CA VAL A 80 6.64 -10.70 -19.58
C VAL A 80 6.25 -12.01 -20.30
N LYS A 81 7.21 -12.92 -20.53
CA LYS A 81 6.95 -14.21 -21.17
C LYS A 81 6.28 -15.24 -20.25
N SER A 82 6.14 -14.95 -18.96
CA SER A 82 5.45 -15.84 -18.02
C SER A 82 3.94 -15.71 -18.13
N PHE A 83 3.22 -16.82 -18.10
CA PHE A 83 1.76 -16.84 -18.03
C PHE A 83 1.22 -16.15 -16.76
N THR A 84 2.02 -16.11 -15.69
CA THR A 84 1.61 -15.53 -14.40
C THR A 84 1.89 -14.03 -14.28
N PHE A 85 2.54 -13.42 -15.27
CA PHE A 85 3.05 -12.06 -15.22
C PHE A 85 1.97 -11.00 -14.90
N GLU A 86 0.84 -11.05 -15.60
CA GLU A 86 -0.25 -10.08 -15.41
C GLU A 86 -0.91 -10.22 -14.03
N PHE A 87 -1.02 -11.46 -13.54
CA PHE A 87 -1.49 -11.72 -12.19
C PHE A 87 -0.52 -11.17 -11.14
N GLY A 88 0.79 -11.42 -11.31
CA GLY A 88 1.81 -10.91 -10.41
C GLY A 88 1.80 -9.39 -10.30
N THR A 89 1.69 -8.70 -11.43
CA THR A 89 1.58 -7.23 -11.48
C THR A 89 0.31 -6.75 -10.78
N SER A 90 -0.82 -7.43 -10.98
CA SER A 90 -2.07 -7.11 -10.29
C SER A 90 -1.96 -7.28 -8.77
N PHE A 91 -1.23 -8.29 -8.28
CA PHE A 91 -0.96 -8.48 -6.86
C PHE A 91 -0.14 -7.32 -6.27
N LEU A 92 0.87 -6.84 -6.99
CA LEU A 92 1.70 -5.70 -6.58
C LEU A 92 0.89 -4.39 -6.50
N ILE A 93 0.09 -4.10 -7.53
CA ILE A 93 -0.81 -2.95 -7.53
C ILE A 93 -1.80 -3.04 -6.35
N THR A 94 -2.40 -4.21 -6.14
CA THR A 94 -3.38 -4.39 -5.07
C THR A 94 -2.74 -4.21 -3.70
N ALA A 95 -1.50 -4.70 -3.50
CA ALA A 95 -0.74 -4.46 -2.28
C ALA A 95 -0.49 -2.97 -2.03
N ALA A 96 -0.19 -2.20 -3.08
CA ALA A 96 0.01 -0.76 -3.00
C ALA A 96 -1.27 0.00 -2.61
N VAL A 97 -2.39 -0.33 -3.26
CA VAL A 97 -3.71 0.24 -2.97
C VAL A 97 -4.17 -0.11 -1.55
N LEU A 98 -3.97 -1.34 -1.09
CA LEU A 98 -4.29 -1.74 0.27
C LEU A 98 -3.48 -0.96 1.31
N ASN A 99 -2.22 -0.62 1.03
CA ASN A 99 -1.45 0.23 1.92
C ASN A 99 -2.02 1.66 1.98
N TYR A 100 -2.50 2.21 0.86
CA TYR A 100 -3.24 3.48 0.88
C TYR A 100 -4.51 3.42 1.72
N PHE A 101 -5.31 2.35 1.60
CA PHE A 101 -6.48 2.16 2.44
C PHE A 101 -6.13 2.05 3.93
N ALA A 102 -5.04 1.36 4.27
CA ALA A 102 -4.55 1.31 5.65
C ALA A 102 -4.16 2.70 6.18
N ILE A 103 -3.57 3.56 5.34
CA ILE A 103 -3.24 4.94 5.71
C ILE A 103 -4.52 5.76 5.93
N ILE A 104 -5.52 5.62 5.05
CA ILE A 104 -6.81 6.31 5.17
C ILE A 104 -7.54 5.87 6.46
N ASP A 105 -7.58 4.57 6.76
CA ASP A 105 -8.18 4.05 8.01
C ASP A 105 -7.50 4.65 9.25
N VAL A 106 -6.16 4.78 9.25
CA VAL A 106 -5.44 5.46 10.34
C VAL A 106 -5.88 6.92 10.47
N MET A 107 -6.04 7.65 9.37
CA MET A 107 -6.48 9.04 9.39
C MET A 107 -7.90 9.18 9.94
N ASP A 108 -8.81 8.30 9.53
CA ASP A 108 -10.19 8.31 9.99
C ASP A 108 -10.28 7.98 11.48
N VAL A 109 -9.50 7.01 11.97
CA VAL A 109 -9.42 6.71 13.40
C VAL A 109 -8.86 7.89 14.22
N ILE A 110 -7.89 8.64 13.67
CA ILE A 110 -7.35 9.83 14.36
C ILE A 110 -8.40 10.95 14.38
N ARG A 111 -9.10 11.21 13.26
CA ARG A 111 -10.17 12.20 13.16
C ARG A 111 -11.30 11.91 14.13
N GLY A 112 -11.78 10.66 14.16
CA GLY A 112 -12.84 10.25 15.08
C GLY A 112 -12.48 10.43 16.56
N ARG A 113 -11.23 10.20 16.96
CA ARG A 113 -10.79 10.48 18.35
C ARG A 113 -10.82 11.97 18.69
N HIS A 114 -10.43 12.81 17.73
CA HIS A 114 -10.35 14.25 17.92
C HIS A 114 -11.75 14.90 17.98
N GLU A 115 -12.74 14.36 17.28
CA GLU A 115 -14.14 14.81 17.37
C GLU A 115 -14.77 14.50 18.73
N VAL A 116 -14.51 13.30 19.26
CA VAL A 116 -14.93 12.90 20.61
C VAL A 116 -14.31 13.80 21.68
N GLU A 117 -13.02 14.14 21.54
CA GLU A 117 -12.32 15.02 22.48
C GLU A 117 -12.87 16.46 22.47
N LYS A 118 -13.33 16.95 21.31
CA LYS A 118 -13.89 18.29 21.18
C LYS A 118 -15.37 18.40 21.55
N GLY A 119 -16.02 17.28 21.94
CA GLY A 119 -17.44 17.27 22.25
C GLY A 119 -18.32 17.72 21.08
N VAL A 120 -17.82 17.60 19.84
CA VAL A 120 -18.61 17.88 18.64
C VAL A 120 -19.71 16.82 18.59
N PRO A 121 -21.00 17.18 18.53
CA PRO A 121 -22.05 16.20 18.37
C PRO A 121 -21.77 15.44 17.08
N VAL A 122 -21.58 14.13 17.19
CA VAL A 122 -21.52 13.22 16.05
C VAL A 122 -22.89 13.32 15.39
N ASN A 123 -23.01 14.15 14.36
CA ASN A 123 -24.19 14.18 13.52
C ASN A 123 -24.26 12.82 12.84
N SER A 124 -25.10 11.95 13.40
CA SER A 124 -25.65 10.79 12.74
C SER A 124 -26.54 11.29 11.61
N GLU A 125 -25.94 11.67 10.50
CA GLU A 125 -26.65 11.83 9.23
C GLU A 125 -25.90 11.04 8.16
N GLU A 126 -26.65 10.07 7.64
CA GLU A 126 -26.42 9.11 6.53
C GLU A 126 -25.64 7.82 6.82
#